data_AF-A0AAN5HZK1-F1
#
_entry.id   AF-A0AAN5HZK1-F1
#
_cell.length_a   1.000
_cell.length_b   1.000
_cell.length_c   1.000
_cell.angle_alpha   90.00
_cell.angle_beta   90.00
_cell.angle_gamma   90.00
#
_symmetry.space_group_name_H-M   'P 1'
#
loop_
_entity.id
_entity.type
_entity.pdbx_description
1 polymer ?
#
loop_
_entity_poly.entity_id
_entity_poly.type
_entity_poly.pdbx_seq_one_letter_code
_entity_poly.pdbx_strand_id
1 'polypeptide(L)'
;VLLCIDLYLNFIRKPKHNKSLGVSYQISENRRIILTILPIELTQTLILLFTTAALAIYFMCVANTTPLEQQIFLELVTLPNALPLILTFVIERSVRKSLHKSHLVLPETDYFESLRRSWD
;
A
#
# COMPACT_ATOMS: atom_id res chain seq x y z
N VAL A 1 -2.09 -10.20 7.78
CA VAL A 1 -0.84 -10.27 8.61
C VAL A 1 0.09 -9.13 8.26
N LEU A 2 0.43 -8.93 7.00
CA LEU A 2 1.23 -7.79 6.52
C LEU A 2 0.61 -6.42 6.88
N LEU A 3 -0.69 -6.22 6.67
CA LEU A 3 -1.38 -4.98 7.04
C LEU A 3 -1.27 -4.62 8.54
N CYS A 4 -1.31 -5.63 9.41
CA CYS A 4 -1.14 -5.45 10.85
C CYS A 4 0.30 -5.11 11.22
N ILE A 5 1.27 -5.72 10.53
CA ILE A 5 2.70 -5.43 10.69
C ILE A 5 2.99 -4.01 10.20
N ASP A 6 2.42 -3.60 9.06
CA ASP A 6 2.59 -2.27 8.48
C ASP A 6 1.96 -1.19 9.37
N LEU A 7 0.76 -1.41 9.91
CA LEU A 7 0.16 -0.50 10.91
C LEU A 7 1.01 -0.43 12.18
N TYR A 8 1.48 -1.57 12.69
CA TYR A 8 2.28 -1.62 13.91
C TYR A 8 3.62 -0.91 13.77
N LEU A 9 4.36 -1.18 12.69
CA LEU A 9 5.68 -0.60 12.44
C LEU A 9 5.60 0.90 12.12
N ASN A 10 4.56 1.36 11.43
CA ASN A 10 4.48 2.76 10.98
C ASN A 10 3.72 3.71 11.90
N PHE A 11 2.68 3.24 12.60
CA PHE A 11 1.85 4.10 13.44
C PHE A 11 2.06 3.89 14.94
N ILE A 12 2.29 2.64 15.37
CA ILE A 12 2.37 2.30 16.80
C ILE A 12 3.81 2.47 17.32
N ARG A 13 4.81 1.99 16.56
CA ARG A 13 6.20 2.08 16.96
C ARG A 13 6.84 3.39 16.52
N LYS A 14 6.68 4.46 17.32
CA LYS A 14 7.44 5.71 17.08
C LYS A 14 8.95 5.46 17.24
N PRO A 15 9.80 5.89 16.29
CA PRO A 15 11.24 5.76 16.44
C PRO A 15 11.72 6.63 17.60
N LYS A 16 12.53 6.05 18.51
CA LYS A 16 13.19 6.80 19.58
C LYS A 16 14.14 7.83 18.96
N HIS A 17 14.06 9.06 19.47
CA HIS A 17 14.88 10.20 19.05
C HIS A 17 16.38 9.88 19.25
N ASN A 18 17.19 10.26 18.25
CA ASN A 18 18.66 10.20 18.11
C ASN A 18 19.07 9.40 16.87
N LYS A 19 18.67 9.89 15.69
CA LYS A 19 19.07 9.29 14.41
C LYS A 19 19.81 10.33 13.58
N SER A 20 20.99 9.95 13.10
CA SER A 20 21.77 10.71 12.11
C SER A 20 20.89 11.16 10.95
N LEU A 21 21.22 12.31 10.36
CA LEU A 21 20.44 12.97 9.29
C LEU A 21 20.17 12.04 8.08
N GLY A 22 21.11 11.15 7.77
CA GLY A 22 20.91 10.13 6.73
C GLY A 22 19.88 9.07 7.10
N VAL A 23 19.80 8.72 8.39
CA VAL A 23 18.85 7.72 8.90
C VAL A 23 17.44 8.31 9.01
N SER A 24 17.31 9.60 9.36
CA SER A 24 16.00 10.27 9.35
C SER A 24 15.44 10.40 7.92
N TYR A 25 16.29 10.69 6.93
CA TYR A 25 15.89 10.70 5.52
C TYR A 25 15.43 9.32 5.02
N GLN A 26 16.19 8.26 5.30
CA GLN A 26 15.77 6.89 4.94
C GLN A 26 14.43 6.50 5.57
N ILE A 27 14.18 6.92 6.81
CA ILE A 27 12.91 6.66 7.49
C ILE A 27 11.76 7.46 6.86
N SER A 28 11.98 8.72 6.48
CA SER A 28 10.93 9.51 5.83
C SER A 28 10.56 8.94 4.47
N GLU A 29 11.54 8.50 3.67
CA GLU A 29 11.27 7.92 2.35
C GLU A 29 10.59 6.55 2.47
N ASN A 30 11.07 5.69 3.38
CA ASN A 30 10.40 4.41 3.66
C ASN A 30 8.96 4.61 4.13
N ARG A 31 8.70 5.60 4.98
CA ARG A 31 7.34 5.92 5.44
C ARG A 31 6.45 6.37 4.29
N ARG A 32 6.99 7.14 3.34
CA ARG A 32 6.25 7.57 2.14
C ARG A 32 5.86 6.38 1.27
N ILE A 33 6.78 5.44 1.06
CA ILE A 33 6.53 4.19 0.32
C ILE A 33 5.47 3.34 1.04
N ILE A 34 5.54 3.22 2.37
CA ILE A 34 4.55 2.40 3.08
C ILE A 34 3.17 3.07 3.06
N LEU A 35 3.09 4.40 3.17
CA LEU A 35 1.82 5.12 3.04
C LEU A 35 1.17 4.96 1.67
N THR A 36 1.93 4.68 0.59
CA THR A 36 1.36 4.38 -0.72
C THR A 36 0.95 2.92 -0.86
N ILE A 37 1.67 1.98 -0.23
CA ILE A 37 1.36 0.54 -0.27
C ILE A 37 0.14 0.19 0.60
N LEU A 38 0.01 0.82 1.77
CA LEU A 38 -1.03 0.52 2.76
C LEU A 38 -2.48 0.56 2.21
N PRO A 39 -2.92 1.59 1.45
CA PRO A 39 -4.27 1.58 0.87
C PRO A 39 -4.47 0.47 -0.18
N ILE A 40 -3.42 0.09 -0.91
CA ILE A 40 -3.48 -1.02 -1.89
C ILE A 40 -3.68 -2.33 -1.15
N GLU A 41 -2.90 -2.55 -0.09
CA GLU A 41 -3.04 -3.76 0.71
C GLU A 41 -4.40 -3.83 1.43
N LEU A 42 -4.91 -2.69 1.92
CA LEU A 42 -6.23 -2.61 2.54
C LEU A 42 -7.33 -3.03 1.56
N THR A 43 -7.33 -2.45 0.35
CA THR A 43 -8.34 -2.76 -0.67
C THR A 43 -8.26 -4.22 -1.10
N GLN A 44 -7.06 -4.76 -1.29
CA GLN A 44 -6.86 -6.18 -1.59
C GLN A 44 -7.38 -7.09 -0.46
N THR A 45 -7.08 -6.75 0.80
CA THR A 45 -7.54 -7.53 1.96
C THR A 45 -9.06 -7.51 2.08
N LEU A 46 -9.70 -6.36 1.84
CA LEU A 46 -11.16 -6.23 1.85
C LEU A 46 -11.82 -7.04 0.73
N ILE A 47 -11.27 -6.99 -0.49
CA ILE A 47 -11.77 -7.78 -1.63
C ILE A 47 -11.64 -9.28 -1.33
N LEU A 48 -10.50 -9.71 -0.77
CA LEU A 48 -10.29 -11.11 -0.41
C LEU A 48 -11.27 -11.58 0.68
N LEU A 49 -11.51 -10.75 1.69
CA LEU A 49 -12.47 -11.07 2.75
C LEU A 49 -13.90 -11.15 2.22
N PHE A 50 -14.28 -10.22 1.33
CA PHE A 50 -15.59 -10.24 0.69
C PHE A 50 -15.81 -11.48 -0.18
N THR A 51 -14.83 -11.82 -1.03
CA THR A 51 -14.92 -12.97 -1.93
C THR A 51 -14.96 -14.29 -1.17
N THR A 52 -14.15 -14.45 -0.12
CA THR A 52 -14.18 -15.64 0.75
C THR A 52 -15.49 -15.77 1.52
N ALA A 53 -16.05 -14.66 2.04
CA ALA A 53 -17.36 -14.66 2.68
C ALA A 53 -18.49 -15.02 1.70
N ALA A 54 -18.48 -14.45 0.49
CA ALA A 54 -19.45 -14.76 -0.56
C ALA A 54 -19.41 -16.24 -0.94
N LEU A 55 -18.21 -16.82 -1.07
CA LEU A 55 -18.02 -18.23 -1.35
C LEU A 55 -18.57 -19.12 -0.22
N ALA A 56 -18.29 -18.76 1.03
CA ALA A 56 -18.76 -19.50 2.19
C ALA A 56 -20.30 -19.47 2.31
N ILE A 57 -20.92 -18.31 2.08
CA ILE A 57 -22.38 -18.16 2.07
C ILE A 57 -23.00 -18.99 0.95
N TYR A 58 -22.42 -18.96 -0.26
CA TYR A 58 -22.91 -19.72 -1.39
C TYR A 58 -22.91 -21.23 -1.11
N PHE A 59 -21.84 -21.77 -0.53
CA PHE A 59 -21.76 -23.18 -0.13
C PHE A 59 -22.76 -23.56 0.96
N MET A 60 -23.09 -22.65 1.87
CA MET A 60 -24.01 -22.91 2.98
C MET A 60 -25.49 -22.77 2.59
N CYS A 61 -25.82 -21.84 1.68
CA CYS A 61 -27.20 -21.51 1.33
C CYS A 61 -27.74 -22.26 0.11
N VAL A 62 -26.88 -22.80 -0.75
CA VAL A 62 -27.32 -23.36 -2.04
C VAL A 62 -27.11 -24.87 -2.09
N ALA A 63 -28.19 -25.63 -1.90
CA ALA A 63 -28.15 -27.09 -1.81
C ALA A 63 -28.22 -27.82 -3.17
N ASN A 64 -28.82 -27.20 -4.20
CA ASN A 64 -29.08 -27.81 -5.50
C ASN A 64 -28.73 -26.85 -6.64
N THR A 65 -27.44 -26.63 -6.89
CA THR A 65 -26.97 -25.83 -8.02
C THR A 65 -26.60 -26.68 -9.22
N THR A 66 -26.87 -26.15 -10.41
CA THR A 66 -26.35 -26.74 -11.63
C THR A 66 -24.83 -26.53 -11.71
N PRO A 67 -24.06 -27.44 -12.33
CA PRO A 67 -22.61 -27.29 -12.47
C PRO A 67 -22.23 -26.01 -13.22
N LEU A 68 -23.09 -25.55 -14.14
CA LEU A 68 -22.90 -24.29 -14.88
C LEU A 68 -22.96 -23.06 -13.95
N GLU A 69 -23.94 -23.02 -13.03
CA GLU A 69 -24.07 -21.91 -12.08
C GLU A 69 -22.89 -21.85 -11.09
N GLN A 70 -22.41 -23.01 -10.65
CA GLN A 70 -21.25 -23.08 -9.76
C GLN A 70 -20.00 -22.52 -10.46
N GLN A 71 -19.79 -22.88 -11.73
CA GLN A 71 -18.65 -22.40 -12.49
C GLN A 71 -18.73 -20.89 -12.74
N ILE A 72 -19.89 -20.37 -13.17
CA ILE A 72 -20.08 -18.93 -13.39
C ILE A 72 -19.87 -18.14 -12.10
N PHE A 73 -20.39 -18.64 -10.97
CA PHE A 73 -20.22 -17.99 -9.68
C PHE A 73 -18.75 -17.98 -9.23
N LEU A 74 -18.03 -19.10 -9.41
CA LEU A 74 -16.62 -19.19 -9.07
C LEU A 74 -15.77 -18.23 -9.90
N GLU A 75 -16.02 -18.14 -11.20
CA GLU A 75 -15.35 -17.20 -12.10
C GLU A 75 -15.65 -15.75 -11.71
N LEU A 76 -16.90 -15.43 -11.37
CA LEU A 76 -17.30 -14.09 -10.94
C LEU A 76 -16.66 -13.68 -9.62
N VAL A 77 -16.54 -14.59 -8.66
CA VAL A 77 -15.93 -14.33 -7.34
C VAL A 77 -14.41 -14.26 -7.42
N THR A 78 -13.78 -14.92 -8.39
CA THR A 78 -12.32 -14.89 -8.57
C THR A 78 -11.83 -13.72 -9.42
N LEU A 79 -12.66 -13.16 -10.30
CA LEU A 79 -12.33 -12.01 -11.15
C LEU A 79 -11.77 -10.78 -10.38
N PRO A 80 -12.34 -10.37 -9.22
CA PRO A 80 -11.82 -9.25 -8.45
C PRO A 80 -10.40 -9.46 -7.91
N ASN A 81 -9.95 -10.71 -7.77
CA ASN A 81 -8.58 -11.01 -7.32
C ASN A 81 -7.53 -10.66 -8.37
N ALA A 82 -7.92 -10.41 -9.63
CA ALA A 82 -7.04 -9.89 -10.68
C ALA A 82 -6.94 -8.35 -10.68
N LEU A 83 -7.83 -7.63 -9.99
CA LEU A 83 -7.79 -6.17 -9.90
C LEU A 83 -6.49 -5.60 -9.31
N PRO A 84 -5.85 -6.21 -8.29
CA PRO A 84 -4.57 -5.76 -7.77
C PRO A 84 -3.48 -5.68 -8.83
N LEU A 85 -3.43 -6.62 -9.79
CA LEU A 85 -2.48 -6.63 -10.90
C LEU A 85 -2.69 -5.45 -11.85
N ILE A 86 -3.95 -5.17 -12.18
CA ILE A 86 -4.33 -4.01 -13.01
C ILE A 86 -3.97 -2.71 -12.26
N LEU A 87 -4.25 -2.65 -10.96
CA LEU A 87 -3.94 -1.50 -10.11
C LEU A 87 -2.42 -1.27 -10.03
N THR A 88 -1.61 -2.33 -9.94
CA THR A 88 -0.14 -2.21 -9.93
C THR A 88 0.35 -1.59 -11.23
N PHE A 89 -0.21 -2.01 -12.36
CA PHE A 89 0.13 -1.46 -13.68
C PHE A 89 -0.28 0.01 -13.82
N VAL A 90 -1.46 0.38 -13.31
CA VAL A 90 -1.93 1.77 -13.27
C VAL A 90 -1.02 2.63 -12.39
N ILE A 91 -0.61 2.13 -11.22
CA ILE A 91 0.29 2.83 -10.31
C ILE A 91 1.67 3.00 -10.95
N GLU A 92 2.26 1.96 -11.54
CA GLU A 92 3.55 2.08 -12.23
C GLU A 92 3.48 3.17 -13.31
N ARG A 93 2.40 3.16 -14.11
CA ARG A 93 2.19 4.15 -15.17
C ARG A 93 1.99 5.57 -14.61
N SER A 94 1.28 5.70 -13.49
CA SER A 94 1.03 6.98 -12.82
C SER A 94 2.30 7.53 -12.16
N VAL A 95 3.10 6.67 -11.53
CA VAL A 95 4.40 7.01 -10.92
C VAL A 95 5.42 7.39 -11.98
N ARG A 96 5.52 6.68 -13.13
CA ARG A 96 6.37 7.11 -14.26
C ARG A 96 6.04 8.52 -14.76
N LYS A 97 4.75 8.87 -14.81
CA LYS A 97 4.30 10.22 -15.17
C LYS A 97 4.61 11.26 -14.08
N SER A 98 4.56 10.86 -12.81
CA SER A 98 4.87 11.74 -11.67
C SER A 98 6.37 11.94 -11.43
N LEU A 99 7.22 10.95 -11.74
CA LEU A 99 8.68 11.06 -11.67
C LEU A 99 9.23 12.08 -12.68
N HIS A 100 8.58 12.25 -13.83
CA HIS A 100 8.86 13.35 -14.76
C HIS A 100 8.48 14.74 -14.21
N LYS A 101 7.80 14.80 -13.07
CA LYS A 101 7.37 16.02 -12.37
C LYS A 101 7.96 16.13 -10.96
N SER A 102 9.05 15.43 -10.64
CA SER A 102 9.82 15.81 -9.46
C SER A 102 10.34 17.23 -9.72
N HIS A 103 9.62 18.23 -9.23
CA HIS A 103 10.21 19.53 -8.98
C HIS A 103 11.47 19.22 -8.18
N LEU A 104 12.61 19.56 -8.77
CA LEU A 104 13.79 19.88 -7.99
C LEU A 104 13.27 20.83 -6.91
N VAL A 105 13.13 20.33 -5.69
CA VAL A 105 13.07 21.19 -4.52
C VAL A 105 14.48 21.77 -4.49
N LEU A 106 14.69 22.84 -5.27
CA LEU A 106 15.79 23.75 -5.06
C LEU A 106 15.68 24.09 -3.58
N PRO A 107 16.66 23.70 -2.74
CA PRO A 107 16.61 24.05 -1.35
C PRO A 107 16.51 25.58 -1.32
N GLU A 108 15.36 26.08 -0.87
CA GLU A 108 15.22 27.46 -0.45
C GLU A 108 16.30 27.63 0.61
N THR A 109 17.37 28.31 0.17
CA THR A 109 18.48 28.90 0.92
C THR A 109 18.64 28.49 2.39
N ASP A 110 19.87 28.06 2.71
CA ASP A 110 20.49 28.09 4.05
C ASP A 110 20.34 26.88 4.98
N TYR A 111 19.93 25.71 4.49
CA TYR A 111 19.98 24.51 5.34
C TYR A 111 21.41 24.15 5.78
N PHE A 112 22.38 24.26 4.87
CA PHE A 112 23.79 24.01 5.19
C PHE A 112 24.43 25.12 6.04
N GLU A 113 23.96 26.35 5.89
CA GLU A 113 24.48 27.50 6.65
C GLU A 113 23.97 27.48 8.09
N SER A 114 22.72 27.05 8.31
CA SER A 114 22.18 26.77 9.65
C SER A 114 22.90 25.61 10.36
N LEU A 115 23.24 24.54 9.62
CA LEU A 115 24.03 23.43 10.15
C LEU A 115 25.44 23.87 10.56
N ARG A 116 26.09 24.73 9.76
CA ARG A 116 27.41 25.28 10.06
C ARG A 116 27.42 26.13 11.33
N ARG A 117 26.41 26.99 11.51
CA ARG A 117 26.25 27.82 12.73
C ARG A 117 25.95 27.03 14.00
N SER A 118 25.45 25.79 13.87
CA SER A 118 25.17 24.93 15.04
C SER A 118 26.38 24.13 15.52
N TRP A 119 27.51 24.19 14.79
CA TRP A 119 28.75 23.47 15.10
C TRP A 119 29.84 24.38 15.70
N ASP A 120 29.74 25.70 15.48
CA ASP A 120 30.56 26.73 16.13
C ASP A 120 29.97 27.13 17.50
#